data_AF-A0A381WW37-F1
#
_entry.id   AF-A0A381WW37-F1
#
_cell.length_a   1.000
_cell.length_b   1.000
_cell.length_c   1.000
_cell.angle_alpha   90.00
_cell.angle_beta   90.00
_cell.angle_gamma   90.00
#
_symmetry.space_group_name_H-M   'P 1'
#
loop_
_entity.id
_entity.type
_entity.pdbx_description
1 polymer ?
#
loop_
_entity_poly.entity_id
_entity_poly.type
_entity_poly.pdbx_seq_one_letter_code
_entity_poly.pdbx_strand_id
1 'polypeptide(L)'
;GDIQLTLSQAVPLTGAVIVTTPQEVAHTIAEKGLRMFQQVKIPILGIVENMAGFIPPGSDEVFHIFGEGGGTAAAEEFDLPLLGKIAIKQDLREAMDKGTFVEDENIKEIASQIALQAMVVVTNEELSPFAPQEMNIANDGQTLIIKWQDDIEHVLSSFHVRGMCPCAHCVDEITGERLIKDGDIPANVKILESAPVGRYGVRFSFDDPSPGANAGIYTFTFLRKLGEEAVEKASFEV
;
A
#
# COMPACT_ATOMS: atom_id res chain seq x y z
N GLY A 1 13.65 0.65 8.64
CA GLY A 1 12.91 1.50 7.70
C GLY A 1 11.99 0.67 6.84
N ASP A 2 12.53 -0.32 6.14
CA ASP A 2 11.87 -0.96 4.98
C ASP A 2 10.91 -2.13 5.24
N ILE A 3 10.56 -2.43 6.49
CA ILE A 3 9.61 -3.52 6.76
C ILE A 3 8.22 -3.18 6.20
N GLN A 4 7.77 -1.93 6.35
CA GLN A 4 6.46 -1.48 5.87
C GLN A 4 6.40 -1.44 4.33
N LEU A 5 7.47 -1.00 3.67
CA LEU A 5 7.58 -1.01 2.21
C LEU A 5 7.64 -2.44 1.67
N THR A 6 8.48 -3.29 2.26
CA THR A 6 8.62 -4.71 1.87
C THR A 6 7.30 -5.47 2.05
N LEU A 7 6.58 -5.26 3.16
CA LEU A 7 5.27 -5.88 3.41
C LEU A 7 4.19 -5.39 2.43
N SER A 8 4.16 -4.08 2.14
CA SER A 8 3.22 -3.53 1.16
C SER A 8 3.42 -4.07 -0.25
N GLN A 9 4.66 -4.43 -0.59
CA GLN A 9 5.04 -5.02 -1.88
C GLN A 9 4.89 -6.56 -1.91
N ALA A 10 4.98 -7.22 -0.75
CA ALA A 10 4.91 -8.67 -0.62
C ALA A 10 3.48 -9.21 -0.47
N VAL A 11 2.57 -8.43 0.13
CA VAL A 11 1.20 -8.88 0.45
C VAL A 11 0.18 -7.83 -0.03
N PRO A 12 -0.91 -8.21 -0.71
CA PRO A 12 -1.98 -7.28 -1.05
C PRO A 12 -2.67 -6.79 0.22
N LEU A 13 -2.54 -5.49 0.51
CA LEU A 13 -3.14 -4.85 1.69
C LEU A 13 -4.44 -4.13 1.31
N THR A 14 -5.51 -4.42 2.04
CA THR A 14 -6.79 -3.71 1.92
C THR A 14 -6.69 -2.27 2.40
N GLY A 15 -5.89 -2.04 3.44
CA GLY A 15 -5.69 -0.74 4.04
C GLY A 15 -4.72 -0.84 5.22
N ALA A 16 -4.34 0.31 5.78
CA ALA A 16 -3.45 0.40 6.92
C ALA A 16 -4.14 1.05 8.12
N VAL A 17 -3.85 0.57 9.33
CA VAL A 17 -4.21 1.25 10.58
C VAL A 17 -2.93 1.82 11.18
N ILE A 18 -2.93 3.11 11.50
CA ILE A 18 -1.79 3.74 12.16
C ILE A 18 -1.95 3.60 13.67
N VAL A 19 -0.98 2.97 14.32
CA VAL A 19 -0.92 2.87 15.78
C VAL A 19 0.07 3.89 16.31
N THR A 20 -0.40 4.79 17.18
CA THR A 20 0.42 5.81 17.83
C THR A 20 0.32 5.71 19.35
N THR A 21 1.00 6.58 20.08
CA THR A 21 0.91 6.71 21.54
C THR A 21 0.73 8.19 21.92
N PRO A 22 0.28 8.53 23.15
CA PRO A 22 -0.07 9.92 23.50
C PRO A 22 1.09 10.93 23.45
N GLN A 23 2.34 10.46 23.47
CA GLN A 23 3.52 11.33 23.47
C GLN A 23 3.74 11.98 22.10
N GLU A 24 4.09 13.27 22.08
CA GLU A 24 4.30 14.03 20.85
C GLU A 24 5.34 13.43 19.89
N VAL A 25 6.37 12.73 20.40
CA VAL A 25 7.39 12.09 19.55
C VAL A 25 6.79 11.00 18.66
N ALA A 26 5.72 10.34 19.11
CA ALA A 26 5.02 9.32 18.33
C ALA A 26 4.28 9.91 17.13
N HIS A 27 3.85 11.18 17.23
CA HIS A 27 3.18 11.90 16.15
C HIS A 27 4.03 11.97 14.89
N THR A 28 5.31 12.35 15.01
CA THR A 28 6.24 12.41 13.87
C THR A 28 6.49 11.04 13.24
N ILE A 29 6.34 9.94 14.00
CA ILE A 29 6.47 8.57 13.46
C ILE A 29 5.20 8.18 12.70
N ALA A 30 4.03 8.51 13.25
CA ALA A 30 2.73 8.32 12.60
C ALA A 30 2.67 9.09 11.28
N GLU A 31 3.12 10.35 11.25
CA GLU A 31 3.21 11.18 10.05
C GLU A 31 4.06 10.54 8.95
N LYS A 32 5.23 10.01 9.30
CA LYS A 32 6.12 9.34 8.33
C LYS A 32 5.50 8.07 7.77
N GLY A 33 4.90 7.25 8.63
CA GLY A 33 4.17 6.04 8.20
C GLY A 33 3.01 6.39 7.28
N LEU A 34 2.24 7.42 7.62
CA LEU A 34 1.13 7.93 6.82
C LEU A 34 1.57 8.36 5.43
N ARG A 35 2.62 9.19 5.32
CA ARG A 35 3.17 9.63 4.04
C ARG A 35 3.67 8.46 3.19
N MET A 36 4.29 7.47 3.81
CA MET A 36 4.74 6.26 3.12
C MET A 36 3.54 5.47 2.55
N PHE A 37 2.48 5.25 3.34
CA PHE A 37 1.28 4.55 2.86
C PHE A 37 0.53 5.31 1.77
N GLN A 38 0.50 6.65 1.84
CA GLN A 38 -0.01 7.50 0.76
C GLN A 38 0.78 7.33 -0.54
N GLN A 39 2.12 7.25 -0.46
CA GLN A 39 2.97 7.04 -1.64
C GLN A 39 2.69 5.70 -2.33
N VAL A 40 2.47 4.62 -1.56
CA VAL A 40 2.10 3.31 -2.11
C VAL A 40 0.59 3.14 -2.35
N LYS A 41 -0.19 4.24 -2.26
CA LYS A 41 -1.64 4.29 -2.47
C LYS A 41 -2.44 3.29 -1.61
N ILE A 42 -1.94 2.97 -0.42
CA ILE A 42 -2.68 2.15 0.53
C ILE A 42 -3.61 3.06 1.33
N PRO A 43 -4.93 2.80 1.32
CA PRO A 43 -5.88 3.60 2.09
C PRO A 43 -5.65 3.41 3.58
N ILE A 44 -5.65 4.53 4.32
CA ILE A 44 -5.49 4.51 5.77
C ILE A 44 -6.88 4.47 6.38
N LEU A 45 -7.18 3.40 7.11
CA LEU A 45 -8.49 3.14 7.70
C LEU A 45 -8.76 4.03 8.93
N GLY A 46 -7.70 4.50 9.58
CA GLY A 46 -7.78 5.36 10.75
C GLY A 46 -6.60 5.19 11.70
N ILE A 47 -6.71 5.84 12.86
CA ILE A 47 -5.68 5.89 13.90
C ILE A 47 -6.17 5.17 15.16
N VAL A 48 -5.30 4.40 15.79
CA VAL A 48 -5.49 3.85 17.14
C VAL A 48 -4.44 4.43 18.07
N GLU A 49 -4.87 5.03 19.19
CA GLU A 49 -3.97 5.49 20.24
C GLU A 49 -3.71 4.36 21.24
N ASN A 50 -2.55 3.72 21.17
CA ASN A 50 -2.11 2.72 22.12
C ASN A 50 -1.46 3.37 23.35
N MET A 51 -1.34 2.63 24.45
CA MET A 51 -0.80 3.14 25.73
C MET A 51 -1.51 4.42 26.21
N ALA A 52 -2.81 4.52 25.93
CA ALA A 52 -3.68 5.65 26.27
C ALA A 52 -4.06 5.64 27.76
N GLY A 53 -3.05 5.55 28.62
CA GLY A 53 -3.17 5.43 30.07
C GLY A 53 -2.97 4.00 30.59
N PHE A 54 -3.16 3.86 31.90
CA PHE A 54 -3.06 2.60 32.64
C PHE A 54 -4.29 2.43 33.52
N ILE A 55 -4.88 1.24 33.48
CA ILE A 55 -6.02 0.86 34.32
C ILE A 55 -5.53 -0.21 35.32
N PRO A 56 -5.46 0.10 36.62
CA PRO A 56 -5.07 -0.86 37.64
C PRO A 56 -6.09 -2.01 37.77
N PRO A 57 -5.65 -3.21 38.20
CA PRO A 57 -6.57 -4.31 38.48
C PRO A 57 -7.67 -3.89 39.47
N GLY A 58 -8.92 -4.13 39.11
CA GLY A 58 -10.08 -3.84 39.98
C GLY A 58 -10.48 -2.36 40.06
N SER A 59 -9.97 -1.51 39.17
CA SER A 59 -10.40 -0.13 38.99
C SER A 59 -10.83 0.11 37.54
N ASP A 60 -11.75 1.05 37.33
CA ASP A 60 -12.09 1.60 36.00
C ASP A 60 -11.43 2.97 35.76
N GLU A 61 -10.65 3.46 36.73
CA GLU A 61 -9.93 4.72 36.63
C GLU A 61 -8.74 4.61 35.68
N VAL A 62 -8.65 5.56 34.75
CA VAL A 62 -7.56 5.64 33.77
C VAL A 62 -6.51 6.62 34.27
N PHE A 63 -5.29 6.13 34.48
CA PHE A 63 -4.14 6.96 34.84
C PHE A 63 -3.33 7.31 33.60
N HIS A 64 -3.28 8.59 33.23
CA HIS A 64 -2.56 9.10 32.06
C HIS A 64 -1.04 9.21 32.28
N ILE A 65 -0.39 8.08 32.58
CA ILE A 65 1.05 8.01 32.89
C ILE A 65 1.95 8.36 31.69
N PHE A 66 1.39 8.48 30.49
CA PHE A 66 2.07 8.78 29.24
C PHE A 66 1.56 10.07 28.56
N GLY A 67 0.73 10.86 29.24
CA GLY A 67 0.00 11.98 28.63
C GLY A 67 -1.32 11.53 27.99
N GLU A 68 -1.97 12.48 27.30
CA GLU A 68 -3.27 12.28 26.66
C GLU A 68 -3.38 13.06 25.35
N GLY A 69 -4.17 12.54 24.41
CA GLY A 69 -4.63 13.31 23.25
C GLY A 69 -3.72 13.29 22.02
N GLY A 70 -2.53 12.68 22.07
CA GLY A 70 -1.62 12.62 20.92
C GLY A 70 -2.24 11.97 19.67
N GLY A 71 -3.00 10.88 19.84
CA GLY A 71 -3.73 10.23 18.75
C GLY A 71 -4.95 11.01 18.28
N THR A 72 -5.60 11.78 19.15
CA THR A 72 -6.69 12.69 18.75
C THR A 72 -6.13 13.83 17.89
N ALA A 73 -5.03 14.46 18.32
CA ALA A 73 -4.36 15.49 17.55
C ALA A 73 -3.88 14.96 16.19
N ALA A 74 -3.33 13.74 16.15
CA ALA A 74 -2.95 13.09 14.88
C ALA A 74 -4.15 12.84 13.96
N ALA A 75 -5.28 12.39 14.50
CA ALA A 75 -6.49 12.14 13.73
C ALA A 75 -7.03 13.43 13.11
N GLU A 76 -7.05 14.53 13.87
CA GLU A 76 -7.46 15.85 13.39
C GLU A 76 -6.50 16.42 12.35
N GLU A 77 -5.18 16.34 12.59
CA GLU A 77 -4.17 16.88 11.67
C GLU A 77 -4.19 16.18 10.31
N PHE A 78 -4.37 14.86 10.31
CA PHE A 78 -4.34 14.06 9.09
C PHE A 78 -5.71 13.83 8.45
N ASP A 79 -6.78 14.42 9.00
CA ASP A 79 -8.16 14.21 8.57
C ASP A 79 -8.53 12.72 8.47
N LEU A 80 -8.22 11.98 9.53
CA LEU A 80 -8.46 10.54 9.66
C LEU A 80 -9.35 10.23 10.86
N PRO A 81 -10.15 9.15 10.81
CA PRO A 81 -10.93 8.75 11.96
C PRO A 81 -10.04 8.19 13.07
N LEU A 82 -10.30 8.62 14.32
CA LEU A 82 -9.77 7.95 15.50
C LEU A 82 -10.65 6.72 15.79
N LEU A 83 -10.09 5.53 15.59
CA LEU A 83 -10.79 4.25 15.74
C LEU A 83 -10.93 3.82 17.19
N GLY A 84 -10.06 4.35 18.06
CA GLY A 84 -10.20 4.25 19.51
C GLY A 84 -8.86 4.36 20.24
N LYS A 85 -8.94 4.14 21.56
CA LYS A 85 -7.84 4.32 22.50
C LYS A 85 -7.68 3.06 23.35
N ILE A 86 -6.46 2.53 23.45
CA ILE A 86 -6.17 1.30 24.21
C ILE A 86 -5.28 1.65 25.40
N ALA A 87 -5.84 1.51 26.61
CA ALA A 87 -5.10 1.64 27.85
C ALA A 87 -4.35 0.35 28.20
N ILE A 88 -3.27 0.47 28.97
CA ILE A 88 -2.53 -0.67 29.49
C ILE A 88 -3.34 -1.29 30.63
N LYS A 89 -3.68 -2.59 30.49
CA LYS A 89 -4.32 -3.39 31.54
C LYS A 89 -3.44 -4.58 31.90
N GLN A 90 -3.34 -4.89 33.19
CA GLN A 90 -2.48 -5.96 33.68
C GLN A 90 -2.98 -7.35 33.26
N ASP A 91 -4.29 -7.59 33.34
CA ASP A 91 -4.93 -8.84 32.91
C ASP A 91 -4.70 -9.12 31.42
N LEU A 92 -4.84 -8.11 30.56
CA LEU A 92 -4.57 -8.21 29.13
C LEU A 92 -3.10 -8.57 28.86
N ARG A 93 -2.15 -7.89 29.52
CA ARG A 93 -0.72 -8.19 29.39
C ARG A 93 -0.40 -9.62 29.84
N GLU A 94 -0.92 -10.03 31.00
CA GLU A 94 -0.73 -11.41 31.50
C GLU A 94 -1.32 -12.47 30.58
N ALA A 95 -2.47 -12.18 29.98
CA ALA A 95 -3.10 -13.08 29.04
C ALA A 95 -2.33 -13.19 27.72
N MET A 96 -1.81 -12.08 27.20
CA MET A 96 -0.93 -12.06 26.04
C MET A 96 0.35 -12.85 26.28
N ASP A 97 1.00 -12.69 27.45
CA ASP A 97 2.20 -13.46 27.83
C ASP A 97 1.93 -14.97 27.88
N LYS A 98 0.71 -15.36 28.26
CA LYS A 98 0.27 -16.76 28.37
C LYS A 98 -0.34 -17.32 27.07
N GLY A 99 -0.52 -16.49 26.05
CA GLY A 99 -1.23 -16.86 24.82
C GLY A 99 -2.71 -17.19 25.02
N THR A 100 -3.32 -16.64 26.08
CA THR A 100 -4.75 -16.85 26.40
C THR A 100 -5.58 -15.66 25.95
N PHE A 101 -6.80 -15.93 25.49
CA PHE A 101 -7.74 -14.88 25.11
C PHE A 101 -8.36 -14.21 26.35
N VAL A 102 -8.43 -12.89 26.35
CA VAL A 102 -9.20 -12.08 27.31
C VAL A 102 -10.18 -11.24 26.53
N GLU A 103 -11.41 -11.23 27.02
CA GLU A 103 -12.49 -10.47 26.43
C GLU A 103 -12.43 -9.02 26.91
N ASP A 104 -12.34 -8.07 25.98
CA ASP A 104 -12.29 -6.64 26.27
C ASP A 104 -13.24 -5.90 25.32
N GLU A 105 -14.28 -5.25 25.85
CA GLU A 105 -15.31 -4.60 25.05
C GLU A 105 -14.76 -3.45 24.20
N ASN A 106 -13.80 -2.68 24.72
CA ASN A 106 -13.20 -1.57 23.98
C ASN A 106 -12.38 -2.10 22.79
N ILE A 107 -11.64 -3.19 22.96
CA ILE A 107 -10.91 -3.83 21.85
C ILE A 107 -11.88 -4.38 20.80
N LYS A 108 -13.01 -4.97 21.20
CA LYS A 108 -14.05 -5.41 20.25
C LYS A 108 -14.64 -4.26 19.46
N GLU A 109 -14.92 -3.14 20.11
CA GLU A 109 -15.46 -1.95 19.46
C GLU A 109 -14.47 -1.38 18.44
N ILE A 110 -13.19 -1.24 18.81
CA ILE A 110 -12.11 -0.82 17.90
C ILE A 110 -12.01 -1.77 16.70
N ALA A 111 -12.02 -3.08 16.93
CA ALA A 111 -11.98 -4.08 15.86
C ALA A 111 -13.19 -3.97 14.92
N SER A 112 -14.38 -3.67 15.46
CA SER A 112 -15.59 -3.44 14.67
C SER A 112 -15.49 -2.18 13.81
N GLN A 113 -14.92 -1.09 14.35
CA GLN A 113 -14.67 0.14 13.59
C GLN A 113 -13.66 -0.10 12.46
N ILE A 114 -12.56 -0.81 12.73
CA ILE A 114 -11.59 -1.21 11.70
C ILE A 114 -12.29 -1.99 10.58
N ALA A 115 -13.12 -2.97 10.94
CA ALA A 115 -13.86 -3.77 9.96
C ALA A 115 -14.82 -2.93 9.12
N LEU A 116 -15.53 -1.97 9.72
CA LEU A 116 -16.40 -1.04 9.00
C LEU A 116 -15.62 -0.16 8.02
N GLN A 117 -14.50 0.41 8.44
CA GLN A 117 -13.66 1.23 7.56
C GLN A 117 -13.05 0.41 6.42
N ALA A 118 -12.58 -0.80 6.72
CA ALA A 118 -12.10 -1.73 5.69
C ALA A 118 -13.22 -2.10 4.71
N MET A 119 -14.46 -2.28 5.18
CA MET A 119 -15.60 -2.57 4.34
C MET A 119 -15.87 -1.41 3.38
N VAL A 120 -15.90 -0.16 3.86
CA VAL A 120 -16.07 1.04 3.02
C VAL A 120 -15.02 1.06 1.92
N VAL A 121 -13.76 0.85 2.26
CA VAL A 121 -12.64 0.79 1.32
C VAL A 121 -12.81 -0.34 0.29
N VAL A 122 -13.24 -1.54 0.72
CA VAL A 122 -13.46 -2.68 -0.19
C VAL A 122 -14.67 -2.47 -1.10
N THR A 123 -15.71 -1.79 -0.61
CA THR A 123 -16.95 -1.51 -1.35
C THR A 123 -16.87 -0.29 -2.25
N ASN A 124 -15.88 0.58 -2.03
CA ASN A 124 -15.68 1.75 -2.88
C ASN A 124 -14.92 1.34 -4.16
N GLU A 125 -15.61 1.37 -5.31
CA GLU A 125 -15.06 1.03 -6.64
C GLU A 125 -13.86 1.93 -7.04
N GLU A 126 -13.70 3.09 -6.40
CA GLU A 126 -12.70 4.12 -6.71
C GLU A 126 -11.23 3.72 -6.47
N LEU A 127 -10.95 2.62 -5.75
CA LEU A 127 -9.56 2.20 -5.52
C LEU A 127 -8.89 1.53 -6.73
N SER A 128 -9.65 1.25 -7.79
CA SER A 128 -9.10 0.74 -9.06
C SER A 128 -10.01 1.09 -10.24
N PRO A 129 -10.16 2.38 -10.61
CA PRO A 129 -11.08 2.81 -11.67
C PRO A 129 -10.70 2.25 -13.06
N PHE A 130 -9.48 1.72 -13.19
CA PHE A 130 -8.95 1.15 -14.42
C PHE A 130 -8.60 -0.33 -14.28
N ALA A 131 -9.33 -1.13 -13.49
CA ALA A 131 -9.10 -2.57 -13.54
C ALA A 131 -9.30 -3.09 -14.99
N PRO A 132 -8.35 -3.85 -15.57
CA PRO A 132 -8.49 -4.31 -16.95
C PRO A 132 -9.62 -5.32 -17.06
N GLN A 133 -10.38 -5.24 -18.15
CA GLN A 133 -11.33 -6.28 -18.55
C GLN A 133 -10.59 -7.54 -19.00
N GLU A 134 -9.53 -7.34 -19.79
CA GLU A 134 -8.68 -8.41 -20.31
C GLU A 134 -7.24 -7.91 -20.41
N MET A 135 -6.28 -8.79 -20.11
CA MET A 135 -4.86 -8.52 -20.31
C MET A 135 -4.21 -9.75 -20.90
N ASN A 136 -3.50 -9.55 -22.02
CA ASN A 136 -2.89 -10.63 -22.77
C ASN A 136 -1.44 -10.31 -23.13
N ILE A 137 -0.58 -11.33 -23.04
CA ILE A 137 0.79 -11.27 -23.50
C ILE A 137 0.83 -11.95 -24.87
N ALA A 138 1.14 -11.18 -25.91
CA ALA A 138 1.17 -11.61 -27.30
C ALA A 138 2.59 -11.55 -27.89
N ASN A 139 2.73 -12.01 -29.13
CA ASN A 139 3.98 -11.96 -29.89
C ASN A 139 5.18 -12.56 -29.13
N ASP A 140 5.00 -13.77 -28.57
CA ASP A 140 6.05 -14.49 -27.85
C ASP A 140 6.68 -13.66 -26.70
N GLY A 141 5.82 -12.98 -25.93
CA GLY A 141 6.24 -12.17 -24.78
C GLY A 141 6.61 -10.73 -25.10
N GLN A 142 6.59 -10.32 -26.37
CA GLN A 142 7.06 -8.99 -26.78
C GLN A 142 6.00 -7.89 -26.70
N THR A 143 4.73 -8.26 -26.51
CA THR A 143 3.62 -7.31 -26.54
C THR A 143 2.68 -7.56 -25.39
N LEU A 144 2.37 -6.51 -24.63
CA LEU A 144 1.33 -6.48 -23.62
C LEU A 144 0.10 -5.76 -24.20
N ILE A 145 -1.02 -6.47 -24.28
CA ILE A 145 -2.30 -5.92 -24.72
C ILE A 145 -3.20 -5.81 -23.49
N ILE A 146 -3.74 -4.62 -23.23
CA ILE A 146 -4.62 -4.35 -22.10
C ILE A 146 -5.91 -3.74 -22.62
N LYS A 147 -7.03 -4.44 -22.42
CA LYS A 147 -8.38 -3.92 -22.64
C LYS A 147 -8.98 -3.46 -21.33
N TRP A 148 -9.42 -2.22 -21.29
CA TRP A 148 -9.97 -1.57 -20.11
C TRP A 148 -11.50 -1.66 -20.11
N GLN A 149 -12.13 -1.38 -18.97
CA GLN A 149 -13.59 -1.43 -18.85
C GLN A 149 -14.31 -0.33 -19.64
N ASP A 150 -13.60 0.73 -20.02
CA ASP A 150 -14.10 1.82 -20.86
C ASP A 150 -13.89 1.57 -22.37
N ASP A 151 -13.73 0.30 -22.76
CA ASP A 151 -13.50 -0.19 -24.13
C ASP A 151 -12.24 0.34 -24.82
N ILE A 152 -11.38 1.07 -24.10
CA ILE A 152 -10.06 1.47 -24.62
C ILE A 152 -9.13 0.26 -24.60
N GLU A 153 -8.28 0.15 -25.62
CA GLU A 153 -7.23 -0.86 -25.73
C GLU A 153 -5.87 -0.18 -25.82
N HIS A 154 -4.94 -0.60 -24.95
CA HIS A 154 -3.55 -0.17 -25.00
C HIS A 154 -2.64 -1.34 -25.38
N VAL A 155 -1.75 -1.11 -26.35
CA VAL A 155 -0.75 -2.06 -26.82
C VAL A 155 0.63 -1.52 -26.48
N LEU A 156 1.34 -2.20 -25.59
CA LEU A 156 2.63 -1.79 -25.06
C LEU A 156 3.70 -2.81 -25.45
N SER A 157 4.88 -2.34 -25.85
CA SER A 157 6.02 -3.24 -26.06
C SER A 157 6.59 -3.70 -24.72
N SER A 158 7.06 -4.95 -24.66
CA SER A 158 7.74 -5.50 -23.48
C SER A 158 8.93 -4.63 -23.06
N PHE A 159 9.69 -4.10 -24.03
CA PHE A 159 10.79 -3.17 -23.80
C PHE A 159 10.32 -1.90 -23.07
N HIS A 160 9.21 -1.31 -23.50
CA HIS A 160 8.69 -0.09 -22.88
C HIS A 160 8.16 -0.35 -21.47
N VAL A 161 7.40 -1.44 -21.28
CA VAL A 161 6.94 -1.86 -19.95
C VAL A 161 8.15 -2.08 -19.03
N ARG A 162 9.18 -2.81 -19.50
CA ARG A 162 10.40 -3.08 -18.74
C ARG A 162 11.17 -1.80 -18.40
N GLY A 163 11.36 -0.89 -19.35
CA GLY A 163 12.02 0.40 -19.15
C GLY A 163 11.32 1.28 -18.12
N MET A 164 10.02 1.07 -17.97
CA MET A 164 9.18 1.81 -17.04
C MET A 164 8.99 1.10 -15.69
N CYS A 165 9.79 0.06 -15.40
CA CYS A 165 9.71 -0.71 -14.16
C CYS A 165 9.78 0.20 -12.91
N PRO A 166 8.78 0.13 -12.00
CA PRO A 166 8.69 1.02 -10.85
C PRO A 166 9.39 0.50 -9.58
N CYS A 167 10.21 -0.56 -9.67
CA CYS A 167 10.86 -1.11 -8.48
C CYS A 167 12.07 -0.27 -8.02
N ALA A 168 12.44 -0.41 -6.75
CA ALA A 168 13.59 0.27 -6.13
C ALA A 168 14.95 0.03 -6.83
N HIS A 169 15.08 -1.03 -7.64
CA HIS A 169 16.28 -1.27 -8.44
C HIS A 169 16.33 -0.42 -9.72
N CYS A 170 15.18 0.05 -10.18
CA CYS A 170 15.02 0.74 -11.46
C CYS A 170 14.71 2.24 -11.28
N VAL A 171 14.23 2.65 -10.12
CA VAL A 171 13.95 4.05 -9.78
C VAL A 171 14.37 4.32 -8.33
N ASP A 172 15.02 5.46 -8.11
CA ASP A 172 15.32 5.95 -6.77
C ASP A 172 14.04 6.47 -6.11
N GLU A 173 13.69 5.94 -4.94
CA GLU A 173 12.42 6.23 -4.27
C GLU A 173 12.33 7.65 -3.70
N ILE A 174 13.46 8.33 -3.49
CA ILE A 174 13.53 9.66 -2.87
C ILE A 174 13.53 10.74 -3.95
N THR A 175 14.33 10.55 -5.01
CA THR A 175 14.49 11.54 -6.08
C THR A 175 13.52 11.30 -7.25
N GLY A 176 12.98 10.08 -7.37
CA GLY A 176 12.19 9.66 -8.53
C GLY A 176 13.00 9.45 -9.80
N GLU A 177 14.33 9.51 -9.71
CA GLU A 177 15.23 9.36 -10.85
C GLU A 177 15.30 7.90 -11.30
N ARG A 178 15.17 7.64 -12.61
CA ARG A 178 15.32 6.29 -13.16
C ARG A 178 16.79 5.88 -13.15
N LEU A 179 17.08 4.84 -12.39
CA LEU A 179 18.38 4.21 -12.27
C LEU A 179 18.65 3.26 -13.44
N ILE A 180 17.60 2.60 -13.94
CA ILE A 180 17.71 1.75 -15.14
C ILE A 180 17.75 2.61 -16.40
N LYS A 181 18.67 2.30 -17.32
CA LYS A 181 18.81 2.97 -18.61
C LYS A 181 18.43 2.04 -19.74
N ASP A 182 18.06 2.61 -20.89
CA ASP A 182 17.67 1.83 -22.07
C ASP A 182 18.75 0.83 -22.51
N GLY A 183 20.03 1.17 -22.33
CA GLY A 183 21.16 0.28 -22.65
C GLY A 183 21.32 -0.92 -21.69
N ASP A 184 20.66 -0.90 -20.53
CA ASP A 184 20.67 -1.99 -19.55
C ASP A 184 19.62 -3.07 -19.88
N ILE A 185 18.72 -2.79 -20.83
CA ILE A 185 17.59 -3.64 -21.20
C ILE A 185 17.84 -4.23 -22.59
N PRO A 186 17.77 -5.56 -22.77
CA PRO A 186 17.83 -6.17 -24.09
C PRO A 186 16.70 -5.64 -24.99
N ALA A 187 17.01 -5.22 -26.21
CA ALA A 187 16.02 -4.70 -27.16
C ALA A 187 14.87 -5.68 -27.46
N ASN A 188 15.13 -6.99 -27.31
CA ASN A 188 14.19 -8.08 -27.53
C ASN A 188 13.69 -8.73 -26.22
N VAL A 189 13.76 -8.03 -25.09
CA VAL A 189 13.27 -8.51 -23.78
C VAL A 189 11.83 -9.00 -23.89
N LYS A 190 11.50 -10.08 -23.18
CA LYS A 190 10.19 -10.72 -23.20
C LYS A 190 9.57 -10.70 -21.81
N ILE A 191 8.26 -10.50 -21.77
CA ILE A 191 7.43 -10.81 -20.60
C ILE A 191 7.19 -12.32 -20.62
N LEU A 192 7.69 -13.01 -19.60
CA LEU A 192 7.53 -14.45 -19.42
C LEU A 192 6.18 -14.79 -18.79
N GLU A 193 5.78 -14.01 -17.79
CA GLU A 193 4.53 -14.21 -17.07
C GLU A 193 4.02 -12.89 -16.47
N SER A 194 2.73 -12.88 -16.15
CA SER A 194 2.08 -11.82 -15.38
C SER A 194 1.33 -12.45 -14.21
N ALA A 195 1.59 -11.97 -12.99
CA ALA A 195 0.90 -12.39 -11.78
C ALA A 195 0.11 -11.21 -11.19
N PRO A 196 -1.19 -11.37 -10.87
CA PRO A 196 -1.96 -10.30 -10.26
C PRO A 196 -1.40 -9.97 -8.86
N VAL A 197 -1.38 -8.68 -8.52
CA VAL A 197 -1.02 -8.18 -7.19
C VAL A 197 -2.22 -7.44 -6.62
N GLY A 198 -3.02 -8.13 -5.81
CA GLY A 198 -4.30 -7.61 -5.32
C GLY A 198 -5.25 -7.27 -6.46
N ARG A 199 -6.03 -6.19 -6.30
CA ARG A 199 -6.99 -5.67 -7.31
C ARG A 199 -6.51 -4.41 -8.03
N TYR A 200 -5.26 -4.00 -7.77
CA TYR A 200 -4.77 -2.69 -8.17
C TYR A 200 -3.60 -2.75 -9.16
N GLY A 201 -3.06 -3.94 -9.44
CA GLY A 201 -1.91 -4.05 -10.31
C GLY A 201 -1.49 -5.48 -10.64
N VAL A 202 -0.36 -5.56 -11.33
CA VAL A 202 0.22 -6.79 -11.85
C VAL A 202 1.74 -6.74 -11.70
N ARG A 203 2.34 -7.90 -11.42
CA ARG A 203 3.78 -8.10 -11.47
C ARG A 203 4.11 -8.85 -12.76
N PHE A 204 5.11 -8.37 -13.48
CA PHE A 204 5.65 -9.06 -14.65
C PHE A 204 7.00 -9.68 -14.31
N SER A 205 7.26 -10.84 -14.89
CA SER A 205 8.58 -11.47 -14.91
C SER A 205 9.16 -11.34 -16.31
N PHE A 206 10.38 -10.85 -16.43
CA PHE A 206 11.07 -10.64 -17.70
C PHE A 206 12.23 -11.63 -17.89
N ASP A 207 12.61 -11.89 -19.14
CA ASP A 207 13.72 -12.81 -19.47
C ASP A 207 15.12 -12.17 -19.38
N ASP A 208 15.19 -10.88 -19.02
CA ASP A 208 16.44 -10.16 -18.89
C ASP A 208 17.12 -10.40 -17.51
N PRO A 209 18.46 -10.35 -17.44
CA PRO A 209 19.21 -10.71 -16.23
C PRO A 209 19.29 -9.58 -15.18
N SER A 210 18.67 -8.42 -15.40
CA SER A 210 18.85 -7.27 -14.52
C SER A 210 18.06 -7.41 -13.20
N PRO A 211 18.52 -6.78 -12.09
CA PRO A 211 17.95 -6.99 -10.75
C PRO A 211 16.45 -6.66 -10.62
N GLY A 212 15.91 -5.80 -11.49
CA GLY A 212 14.51 -5.38 -11.48
C GLY A 212 13.55 -6.28 -12.27
N ALA A 213 14.06 -7.28 -13.00
CA ALA A 213 13.29 -8.07 -13.97
C ALA A 213 12.13 -8.88 -13.39
N ASN A 214 12.09 -9.12 -12.08
CA ASN A 214 11.01 -9.90 -11.43
C ASN A 214 10.41 -9.19 -10.21
N ALA A 215 10.69 -7.89 -10.05
CA ALA A 215 10.36 -7.14 -8.83
C ALA A 215 9.29 -6.06 -9.02
N GLY A 216 9.12 -5.53 -10.25
CA GLY A 216 8.22 -4.40 -10.52
C GLY A 216 6.74 -4.73 -10.33
N ILE A 217 6.04 -3.93 -9.54
CA ILE A 217 4.57 -3.97 -9.41
C ILE A 217 3.99 -2.80 -10.20
N TYR A 218 3.27 -3.12 -11.27
CA TYR A 218 2.68 -2.16 -12.18
C TYR A 218 1.21 -1.97 -11.77
N THR A 219 0.90 -0.82 -11.16
CA THR A 219 -0.49 -0.50 -10.85
C THR A 219 -1.29 -0.31 -12.15
N PHE A 220 -2.59 -0.62 -12.13
CA PHE A 220 -3.44 -0.45 -13.32
C PHE A 220 -3.52 1.01 -13.77
N THR A 221 -3.56 1.96 -12.82
CA THR A 221 -3.44 3.39 -13.14
C THR A 221 -2.13 3.73 -13.84
N PHE A 222 -1.02 3.13 -13.39
CA PHE A 222 0.29 3.36 -14.01
C PHE A 222 0.34 2.79 -15.43
N LEU A 223 -0.15 1.56 -15.63
CA LEU A 223 -0.24 0.95 -16.96
C LEU A 223 -1.18 1.71 -17.90
N ARG A 224 -2.29 2.24 -17.36
CA ARG A 224 -3.20 3.09 -18.11
C ARG A 224 -2.51 4.35 -18.62
N LYS A 225 -1.83 5.07 -17.72
CA LYS A 225 -1.04 6.26 -18.07
C LYS A 225 0.07 5.95 -19.07
N LEU A 226 0.76 4.81 -18.88
CA LEU A 226 1.81 4.36 -19.78
C LEU A 226 1.27 4.11 -21.20
N GLY A 227 0.07 3.53 -21.30
CA GLY A 227 -0.66 3.39 -22.55
C GLY A 227 -0.95 4.72 -23.23
N GLU A 228 -1.48 5.68 -22.48
CA GLU A 228 -1.83 7.01 -22.97
C GLU A 228 -0.58 7.76 -23.48
N GLU A 229 0.51 7.74 -22.73
CA GLU A 229 1.80 8.34 -23.12
C GLU A 229 2.40 7.69 -24.37
N ALA A 230 2.24 6.37 -24.54
CA ALA A 230 2.71 5.66 -25.72
C ALA A 230 1.92 6.03 -26.99
N VAL A 231 0.60 6.16 -26.88
CA VAL A 231 -0.27 6.62 -27.97
C VAL A 231 0.07 8.06 -28.36
N GLU A 232 0.27 8.93 -27.37
CA GLU A 232 0.63 10.34 -27.61
C GLU A 232 1.96 10.44 -28.38
N LYS A 233 3.02 9.75 -27.94
CA LYS A 233 4.32 9.75 -28.64
C LYS A 233 4.22 9.24 -30.09
N ALA A 234 3.46 8.17 -30.32
CA ALA A 234 3.24 7.66 -31.67
C ALA A 234 2.48 8.64 -32.58
N SER A 235 1.67 9.53 -32.00
CA SER A 235 0.91 10.56 -32.73
C SER A 235 1.77 11.75 -33.18
N PHE A 236 2.91 11.99 -32.53
CA PHE A 236 3.82 13.10 -32.84
C PHE A 236 4.98 12.72 -33.77
N GLU A 237 5.16 11.42 -34.07
CA GLU A 237 6.18 10.91 -35.00
C GLU A 237 5.68 10.78 -36.46
N VAL A 238 4.47 11.27 -36.75
CA VAL A 238 3.84 11.33 -38.10
C VAL A 238 3.83 12.76 -38.64
#